data_AF-A0A7C4U210-F1
#
_entry.id   AF-A0A7C4U210-F1
#
_cell.length_a   1.000
_cell.length_b   1.000
_cell.length_c   1.000
_cell.angle_alpha   90.00
_cell.angle_beta   90.00
_cell.angle_gamma   90.00
#
_symmetry.space_group_name_H-M   'P 1'
#
loop_
_entity.id
_entity.type
_entity.pdbx_description
1 polymer ?
#
loop_
_entity_poly.entity_id
_entity_poly.type
_entity_poly.pdbx_seq_one_letter_code
_entity_poly.pdbx_strand_id
1 'polypeptide(L)'
;MKVKFDFVMHWLWAIVWALLAISGFSMVGAKYGWLLNFDYATADYIHRLSASIFVLLTFISIFYEVFRNIKNDSSKLAWFIFGRSGYQLFTFITTLILIITGAIIWICNEFDMGTVGFALIIHEYISYIALASVIWHIYKKVHALNISKTKSL
;
A
#
# COMPACT_ATOMS: atom_id res chain seq x y z
N MET A 1 25.65 -13.36 -3.41
CA MET A 1 24.27 -13.10 -3.91
C MET A 1 24.08 -11.60 -4.05
N LYS A 2 23.69 -11.09 -5.23
CA LYS A 2 23.32 -9.67 -5.39
C LYS A 2 21.81 -9.56 -5.16
N VAL A 3 21.39 -8.88 -4.09
CA VAL A 3 19.98 -8.63 -3.81
C VAL A 3 19.43 -7.72 -4.91
N LYS A 4 18.32 -8.11 -5.53
CA LYS A 4 17.73 -7.33 -6.62
C LYS A 4 16.90 -6.17 -6.06
N PHE A 5 16.95 -5.03 -6.74
CA PHE A 5 16.23 -3.82 -6.35
C PHE A 5 14.72 -4.04 -6.20
N ASP A 6 14.09 -4.81 -7.11
CA ASP A 6 12.66 -5.11 -7.06
C ASP A 6 12.26 -5.86 -5.79
N PHE A 7 13.12 -6.78 -5.32
CA PHE A 7 12.91 -7.50 -4.08
C PHE A 7 13.01 -6.59 -2.85
N VAL A 8 14.03 -5.71 -2.80
CA VAL A 8 14.20 -4.76 -1.67
C VAL A 8 13.01 -3.80 -1.60
N MET A 9 12.65 -3.19 -2.73
CA MET A 9 11.54 -2.25 -2.80
C MET A 9 10.23 -2.89 -2.38
N HIS A 10 9.97 -4.14 -2.81
CA HIS A 10 8.76 -4.86 -2.42
C HIS A 10 8.60 -4.97 -0.91
N TRP A 11 9.64 -5.41 -0.21
CA TRP A 11 9.57 -5.63 1.24
C TRP A 11 9.58 -4.33 2.03
N LEU A 12 10.34 -3.32 1.60
CA LEU A 12 10.25 -1.98 2.20
C LEU A 12 8.84 -1.41 2.07
N TRP A 13 8.25 -1.51 0.87
CA TRP A 13 6.89 -1.07 0.63
C TRP A 13 5.87 -1.85 1.48
N ALA A 14 6.02 -3.17 1.60
CA ALA A 14 5.14 -4.01 2.40
C ALA A 14 5.19 -3.69 3.90
N ILE A 15 6.39 -3.43 4.45
CA ILE A 15 6.55 -3.03 5.85
C ILE A 15 5.87 -1.68 6.11
N VAL A 16 6.13 -0.68 5.26
CA VAL A 16 5.52 0.65 5.39
C VAL A 16 4.01 0.58 5.21
N TRP A 17 3.52 -0.22 4.26
CA TRP A 17 2.09 -0.46 4.08
C TRP A 17 1.45 -1.12 5.31
N ALA A 18 2.13 -2.06 5.97
CA ALA A 18 1.64 -2.67 7.20
C ALA A 18 1.53 -1.65 8.34
N LEU A 19 2.53 -0.77 8.49
CA LEU A 19 2.46 0.33 9.47
C LEU A 19 1.30 1.29 9.18
N LEU A 20 1.09 1.63 7.91
CA LEU A 20 -0.05 2.43 7.46
C LEU A 20 -1.39 1.77 7.78
N ALA A 21 -1.52 0.47 7.48
CA ALA A 21 -2.75 -0.27 7.74
C ALA A 21 -3.05 -0.33 9.24
N ILE A 22 -2.08 -0.73 10.07
CA ILE A 22 -2.28 -0.85 11.52
C ILE A 22 -2.67 0.49 12.14
N SER A 23 -1.89 1.55 11.85
CA SER A 23 -2.16 2.90 12.35
C SER A 23 -3.46 3.47 11.79
N GLY A 24 -3.73 3.32 10.49
CA GLY A 24 -4.93 3.83 9.82
C GLY A 24 -6.21 3.19 10.35
N PHE A 25 -6.26 1.84 10.42
CA PHE A 25 -7.43 1.15 10.95
C PHE A 25 -7.64 1.45 12.43
N SER A 26 -6.59 1.63 13.23
CA SER A 26 -6.74 2.03 14.63
C SER A 26 -7.44 3.38 14.81
N MET A 27 -7.42 4.25 13.79
CA MET A 27 -8.11 5.56 13.81
C MET A 27 -9.55 5.52 13.31
N VAL A 28 -10.07 4.39 12.84
CA VAL A 28 -11.47 4.24 12.36
C VAL A 28 -12.46 4.11 13.55
N GLY A 29 -12.19 4.80 14.65
CA GLY A 29 -13.03 4.86 15.85
C GLY A 29 -12.98 3.61 16.73
N ALA A 30 -14.06 3.38 17.49
CA ALA A 30 -14.11 2.37 18.55
C ALA A 30 -13.96 0.92 18.06
N LYS A 31 -14.25 0.65 16.78
CA LYS A 31 -14.27 -0.70 16.22
C LYS A 31 -12.89 -1.36 16.19
N TYR A 32 -11.86 -0.56 15.91
CA TYR A 32 -10.50 -1.05 15.69
C TYR A 32 -9.43 -0.33 16.53
N GLY A 33 -9.83 0.61 17.40
CA GLY A 33 -8.89 1.33 18.29
C GLY A 33 -8.03 0.43 19.17
N TRP A 34 -8.48 -0.79 19.47
CA TRP A 34 -7.72 -1.79 20.22
C TRP A 34 -6.37 -2.17 19.56
N LEU A 35 -6.21 -1.97 18.25
CA LEU A 35 -4.97 -2.28 17.52
C LEU A 35 -3.75 -1.50 18.05
N LEU A 36 -3.98 -0.29 18.58
CA LEU A 36 -2.96 0.54 19.22
C LEU A 36 -3.43 1.02 20.60
N ASN A 37 -4.14 0.18 21.35
CA ASN A 37 -4.62 0.46 22.71
C ASN A 37 -5.41 1.78 22.84
N PHE A 38 -6.15 2.18 21.81
CA PHE A 38 -6.91 3.43 21.74
C PHE A 38 -6.04 4.70 21.86
N ASP A 39 -4.73 4.59 21.63
CA ASP A 39 -3.83 5.74 21.53
C ASP A 39 -3.89 6.35 20.13
N TYR A 40 -4.93 7.18 19.92
CA TYR A 40 -5.18 7.84 18.65
C TYR A 40 -4.08 8.85 18.25
N ALA A 41 -3.40 9.45 19.22
CA ALA A 41 -2.33 10.42 18.95
C ALA A 41 -1.11 9.71 18.36
N THR A 42 -0.69 8.60 18.97
CA THR A 42 0.39 7.76 18.44
C THR A 42 -0.01 7.16 17.08
N ALA A 43 -1.26 6.73 16.92
CA ALA A 43 -1.77 6.24 15.65
C ALA A 43 -1.67 7.29 14.53
N ASP A 44 -2.14 8.52 14.76
CA ASP A 44 -2.08 9.60 13.78
C ASP A 44 -0.63 9.95 13.42
N TYR A 45 0.25 10.05 14.42
CA TYR A 45 1.67 10.33 14.19
C TYR A 45 2.35 9.26 13.34
N ILE A 46 2.20 7.98 13.70
CA ILE A 46 2.76 6.86 12.95
C ILE A 46 2.18 6.81 11.54
N HIS A 47 0.87 7.06 11.39
CA HIS A 47 0.20 7.01 10.10
C HIS A 47 0.76 8.07 9.14
N ARG A 48 0.85 9.34 9.59
CA ARG A 48 1.37 10.45 8.77
C ARG A 48 2.84 10.28 8.41
N LEU A 49 3.66 9.82 9.36
CA LEU A 49 5.08 9.53 9.10
C LEU A 49 5.21 8.40 8.07
N SER A 50 4.48 7.30 8.27
CA SER A 50 4.49 6.16 7.35
C SER A 50 3.95 6.55 5.97
N ALA A 51 2.93 7.42 5.91
CA ALA A 51 2.38 7.95 4.66
C ALA A 51 3.42 8.74 3.86
N SER A 52 4.20 9.58 4.54
CA SER A 52 5.28 10.36 3.90
C SER A 52 6.33 9.45 3.27
N ILE A 53 6.76 8.41 4.01
CA ILE A 53 7.70 7.40 3.50
C ILE A 53 7.08 6.60 2.35
N PHE A 54 5.81 6.21 2.48
CA PHE A 54 5.08 5.44 1.49
C PHE A 54 4.93 6.19 0.16
N VAL A 55 4.62 7.48 0.21
CA VAL A 55 4.54 8.36 -0.96
C VAL A 55 5.91 8.45 -1.64
N LEU A 56 6.98 8.62 -0.87
CA LEU A 56 8.34 8.65 -1.42
C LEU A 56 8.72 7.33 -2.11
N LEU A 57 8.50 6.19 -1.45
CA LEU A 57 8.77 4.86 -2.02
C LEU A 57 7.93 4.60 -3.28
N THR A 58 6.68 5.09 -3.28
CA THR A 58 5.78 5.00 -4.43
C THR A 58 6.33 5.80 -5.61
N PHE A 59 6.76 7.05 -5.41
CA PHE A 59 7.36 7.85 -6.47
C PHE A 59 8.66 7.26 -7.01
N ILE A 60 9.54 6.76 -6.13
CA ILE A 60 10.76 6.05 -6.54
C ILE A 60 10.41 4.86 -7.44
N SER A 61 9.39 4.07 -7.06
CA SER A 61 8.96 2.90 -7.82
C SER A 61 8.34 3.28 -9.16
N ILE A 62 7.51 4.32 -9.20
CA ILE A 62 6.94 4.83 -10.45
C ILE A 62 8.05 5.33 -11.39
N PHE A 63 8.98 6.14 -10.87
CA PHE A 63 10.09 6.68 -11.66
C PHE A 63 10.95 5.57 -12.25
N TYR A 64 11.25 4.54 -11.44
CA TYR A 64 11.99 3.38 -11.91
C TYR A 64 11.27 2.65 -13.06
N GLU A 65 9.95 2.44 -12.96
CA GLU A 65 9.19 1.79 -14.04
C GLU A 65 9.10 2.65 -15.30
N VAL A 66 8.93 3.97 -15.16
CA VAL A 66 8.97 4.91 -16.27
C VAL A 66 10.33 4.88 -16.96
N PHE A 67 11.42 4.90 -16.20
CA PHE A 67 12.77 4.84 -16.73
C PHE A 67 13.06 3.53 -17.48
N ARG A 68 12.58 2.40 -16.95
CA ARG A 68 12.68 1.10 -17.64
C ARG A 68 11.90 1.09 -18.95
N ASN A 69 10.70 1.66 -18.95
CA ASN A 69 9.89 1.78 -20.15
C ASN A 69 10.55 2.67 -21.22
N ILE A 70 11.17 3.80 -20.82
CA ILE A 70 11.95 4.66 -21.73
C ILE A 70 13.13 3.90 -22.34
N LYS A 71 13.77 3.02 -21.55
CA LYS A 71 14.87 2.16 -22.01
C LYS A 71 14.41 0.92 -22.78
N ASN A 72 13.10 0.75 -23.03
CA ASN A 72 12.50 -0.43 -23.64
C ASN A 72 12.92 -1.75 -22.93
N ASP A 73 13.17 -1.69 -21.62
CA ASP A 73 13.51 -2.87 -20.83
C ASP A 73 12.25 -3.72 -20.60
N SER A 74 12.20 -4.87 -21.28
CA SER A 74 11.11 -5.85 -21.19
C SER A 74 11.34 -6.94 -20.15
N SER A 75 12.38 -6.82 -19.32
CA SER A 75 12.69 -7.81 -18.29
C SER A 75 11.54 -7.99 -17.30
N LYS A 76 11.29 -9.23 -16.89
CA LYS A 76 10.26 -9.54 -15.90
C LYS A 76 10.78 -9.24 -14.50
N LEU A 77 10.16 -8.29 -13.80
CA LEU A 77 10.39 -8.06 -12.38
C LEU A 77 9.36 -8.83 -11.57
N ALA A 78 9.77 -9.96 -11.01
CA ALA A 78 8.86 -10.88 -10.33
C ALA A 78 8.30 -10.30 -9.01
N TRP A 79 9.01 -9.35 -8.39
CA TRP A 79 8.66 -8.79 -7.08
C TRP A 79 8.20 -7.33 -7.13
N PHE A 80 8.25 -6.69 -8.29
CA PHE A 80 7.98 -5.26 -8.36
C PHE A 80 6.51 -4.92 -8.05
N ILE A 81 6.29 -3.82 -7.34
CA ILE A 81 4.97 -3.45 -6.79
C ILE A 81 4.00 -3.01 -7.89
N PHE A 82 4.51 -2.26 -8.88
CA PHE A 82 3.71 -1.66 -9.95
C PHE A 82 3.99 -2.31 -11.30
N GLY A 83 3.01 -2.23 -12.20
CA GLY A 83 3.08 -2.92 -13.48
C GLY A 83 1.83 -2.67 -14.32
N ARG A 84 1.86 -3.12 -15.56
CA ARG A 84 0.84 -2.79 -16.57
C ARG A 84 -0.44 -3.63 -16.49
N SER A 85 -0.47 -4.71 -15.71
CA SER A 85 -1.63 -5.60 -15.64
C SER A 85 -1.73 -6.38 -14.33
N GLY A 86 -2.90 -6.98 -14.10
CA GLY A 86 -3.16 -7.87 -12.96
C GLY A 86 -3.08 -7.15 -11.61
N TYR A 87 -2.52 -7.85 -10.61
CA TYR A 87 -2.44 -7.33 -9.23
C TYR A 87 -1.57 -6.08 -9.13
N GLN A 88 -0.50 -5.97 -9.92
CA GLN A 88 0.39 -4.81 -9.89
C GLN A 88 -0.31 -3.52 -10.33
N LEU A 89 -1.18 -3.60 -11.36
CA LEU A 89 -1.99 -2.47 -11.81
C LEU A 89 -3.04 -2.09 -10.76
N PHE A 90 -3.69 -3.08 -10.15
CA PHE A 90 -4.62 -2.86 -9.05
C PHE A 90 -3.94 -2.15 -7.88
N THR A 91 -2.76 -2.62 -7.44
CA THR A 91 -1.98 -2.00 -6.36
C THR A 91 -1.59 -0.58 -6.73
N PHE A 92 -1.19 -0.32 -7.98
CA PHE A 92 -0.88 1.02 -8.45
C PHE A 92 -2.08 1.98 -8.34
N ILE A 93 -3.23 1.61 -8.89
CA ILE A 93 -4.44 2.45 -8.89
C ILE A 93 -4.91 2.73 -7.46
N THR A 94 -5.04 1.69 -6.65
CA THR A 94 -5.47 1.83 -5.24
C THR A 94 -4.51 2.70 -4.43
N THR A 95 -3.20 2.53 -4.63
CA THR A 95 -2.18 3.39 -4.01
C THR A 95 -2.37 4.86 -4.37
N LEU A 96 -2.58 5.18 -5.64
CA LEU A 96 -2.81 6.57 -6.06
C LEU A 96 -4.06 7.16 -5.44
N ILE A 97 -5.16 6.41 -5.39
CA ILE A 97 -6.40 6.87 -4.75
C ILE A 97 -6.17 7.16 -3.26
N LEU A 98 -5.46 6.28 -2.55
CA LEU A 98 -5.14 6.48 -1.13
C LEU A 98 -4.23 7.69 -0.90
N ILE A 99 -3.24 7.92 -1.77
CA ILE A 99 -2.37 9.10 -1.68
C ILE A 99 -3.16 10.39 -1.90
N ILE A 100 -4.00 10.44 -2.94
CA ILE A 100 -4.79 11.63 -3.27
C ILE A 100 -5.78 11.95 -2.14
N THR A 101 -6.55 10.95 -1.70
CA THR A 101 -7.52 11.13 -0.63
C THR A 101 -6.84 11.46 0.70
N GLY A 102 -5.71 10.82 1.02
CA GLY A 102 -4.92 11.12 2.22
C GLY A 102 -4.36 12.55 2.21
N ALA A 103 -3.89 13.04 1.07
CA ALA A 103 -3.42 14.41 0.91
C ALA A 103 -4.56 15.43 1.09
N ILE A 104 -5.75 15.15 0.54
CA ILE A 104 -6.94 15.99 0.74
C ILE A 104 -7.30 16.06 2.23
N ILE A 105 -7.34 14.91 2.92
CA ILE A 105 -7.64 14.86 4.36
C ILE A 105 -6.60 15.66 5.16
N TRP A 106 -5.32 15.52 4.82
CA TRP A 106 -4.25 16.22 5.54
C TRP A 106 -4.32 17.73 5.34
N ILE A 107 -4.45 18.20 4.09
CA ILE A 107 -4.30 19.62 3.75
C ILE A 107 -5.60 20.41 3.96
N CYS A 108 -6.76 19.81 3.67
CA CYS A 108 -8.03 20.54 3.61
C CYS A 108 -8.87 20.48 4.90
N ASN A 109 -8.38 19.83 5.96
CA ASN A 109 -9.13 19.62 7.22
C ASN A 109 -9.62 20.90 7.89
N GLU A 110 -8.96 22.04 7.65
CA GLU A 110 -9.32 23.34 8.23
C GLU A 110 -10.18 24.22 7.31
N PHE A 111 -10.33 23.86 6.03
CA PHE A 111 -10.86 24.78 5.00
C PHE A 111 -12.11 24.27 4.29
N ASP A 112 -12.29 22.95 4.12
CA ASP A 112 -13.42 22.38 3.38
C ASP A 112 -13.85 21.02 3.96
N MET A 113 -14.75 21.07 4.94
CA MET A 113 -15.28 19.89 5.62
C MET A 113 -16.08 18.96 4.70
N GLY A 114 -16.68 19.48 3.63
CA GLY A 114 -17.43 18.67 2.65
C GLY A 114 -16.49 17.79 1.84
N THR A 115 -15.42 18.39 1.31
CA THR A 115 -14.37 17.69 0.57
C THR A 115 -13.63 16.69 1.46
N VAL A 116 -13.32 17.05 2.70
CA VAL A 116 -12.68 16.13 3.65
C VAL A 116 -13.59 14.97 4.03
N GLY A 117 -14.88 15.21 4.25
CA GLY A 117 -15.85 14.14 4.52
C GLY A 117 -15.94 13.14 3.38
N PHE A 118 -15.99 13.61 2.12
CA PHE A 118 -15.94 12.73 0.96
C PHE A 118 -14.62 11.95 0.87
N ALA A 119 -13.49 12.63 1.06
CA ALA A 119 -12.18 12.01 1.00
C ALA A 119 -12.01 10.93 2.09
N LEU A 120 -12.50 11.16 3.32
CA LEU A 120 -12.50 10.19 4.41
C LEU A 120 -13.24 8.91 4.03
N ILE A 121 -14.46 9.04 3.50
CA ILE A 121 -15.27 7.88 3.05
C ILE A 121 -14.48 7.07 2.01
N ILE A 122 -13.98 7.72 0.96
CA ILE A 122 -13.24 7.01 -0.09
C ILE A 122 -11.95 6.39 0.47
N HIS A 123 -11.20 7.10 1.30
CA HIS A 123 -9.95 6.63 1.88
C HIS A 123 -10.18 5.38 2.74
N GLU A 124 -11.24 5.37 3.55
CA GLU A 124 -11.59 4.23 4.40
C GLU A 124 -12.02 3.01 3.57
N TYR A 125 -12.98 3.17 2.65
CA TYR A 125 -13.48 2.04 1.85
C TYR A 125 -12.42 1.43 0.95
N ILE A 126 -11.57 2.27 0.33
CA ILE A 126 -10.44 1.79 -0.47
C ILE A 126 -9.41 1.09 0.41
N SER A 127 -9.20 1.54 1.66
CA SER A 127 -8.33 0.85 2.61
C SER A 127 -8.81 -0.57 2.92
N TYR A 128 -10.13 -0.77 3.11
CA TYR A 128 -10.68 -2.13 3.30
C TYR A 128 -10.47 -3.02 2.07
N ILE A 129 -10.72 -2.48 0.87
CA ILE A 129 -10.51 -3.20 -0.40
C ILE A 129 -9.02 -3.55 -0.55
N ALA A 130 -8.11 -2.62 -0.26
CA ALA A 130 -6.68 -2.84 -0.29
C ALA A 130 -6.25 -3.93 0.70
N LEU A 131 -6.74 -3.88 1.95
CA LEU A 131 -6.46 -4.91 2.97
C LEU A 131 -6.91 -6.30 2.52
N ALA A 132 -8.17 -6.43 2.07
CA ALA A 132 -8.70 -7.71 1.57
C ALA A 132 -7.85 -8.24 0.39
N SER A 133 -7.42 -7.34 -0.50
CA SER A 133 -6.57 -7.70 -1.63
C SER A 133 -5.19 -8.20 -1.21
N VAL A 134 -4.59 -7.63 -0.16
CA VAL A 134 -3.27 -8.01 0.37
C VAL A 134 -3.36 -9.37 1.06
N ILE A 135 -4.41 -9.59 1.85
CA ILE A 135 -4.69 -10.90 2.45
C ILE A 135 -4.82 -11.96 1.36
N TRP A 136 -5.61 -11.68 0.31
CA TRP A 136 -5.74 -12.56 -0.85
C TRP A 136 -4.41 -12.81 -1.56
N HIS A 137 -3.61 -11.76 -1.78
CA HIS A 137 -2.28 -11.86 -2.39
C HIS A 137 -1.37 -12.81 -1.61
N ILE A 138 -1.28 -12.62 -0.29
CA ILE A 138 -0.48 -13.46 0.61
C ILE A 138 -1.02 -14.91 0.57
N TYR A 139 -2.33 -15.09 0.71
CA TYR A 139 -2.97 -16.41 0.67
C TYR A 139 -2.61 -17.17 -0.62
N LYS A 140 -2.75 -16.53 -1.78
CA LYS A 140 -2.41 -17.11 -3.08
C LYS A 140 -0.94 -17.48 -3.18
N LYS A 141 -0.03 -16.65 -2.66
CA LYS A 141 1.42 -16.92 -2.69
C LYS A 141 1.78 -18.09 -1.79
N VAL A 142 1.23 -18.16 -0.59
CA VAL A 142 1.45 -19.28 0.35
C VAL A 142 0.92 -20.60 -0.25
N HIS A 143 -0.29 -20.61 -0.80
CA HIS A 143 -0.90 -21.84 -1.33
C HIS A 143 -0.35 -22.27 -2.69
N ALA A 144 0.10 -21.34 -3.53
CA ALA A 144 0.81 -21.67 -4.76
C ALA A 144 2.13 -22.41 -4.48
N LEU A 145 2.84 -22.06 -3.40
CA LEU A 145 4.06 -22.75 -2.98
C LEU A 145 3.78 -24.17 -2.45
N ASN A 146 2.63 -24.39 -1.80
CA ASN A 146 2.24 -25.72 -1.32
C ASN A 146 1.80 -26.65 -2.46
N ILE A 147 1.01 -26.16 -3.43
CA ILE A 147 0.56 -26.97 -4.59
C ILE A 147 1.75 -27.40 -5.48
N SER A 148 2.78 -26.56 -5.57
CA SER A 148 4.02 -26.90 -6.29
C SER A 148 4.76 -28.09 -5.68
N LYS A 149 4.72 -28.28 -4.35
CA LYS A 149 5.40 -29.39 -3.67
C LYS A 149 4.67 -30.73 -3.86
N THR A 150 3.35 -30.70 -4.04
CA THR A 150 2.56 -31.93 -4.21
C THR A 150 2.69 -32.52 -5.62
N LYS A 151 3.11 -31.73 -6.61
CA LYS A 151 3.31 -32.20 -8.00
C LYS A 151 4.73 -32.71 -8.29
N SER A 152 5.63 -32.67 -7.31
CA SER A 152 7.02 -33.14 -7.44
C SER A 152 7.28 -34.46 -6.69
N LEU A 153 6.24 -35.25 -6.44
CA LEU A 153 6.31 -36.60 -5.87
C LEU A 153 5.72 -37.61 -6.86
#